data_AF-A0A8H4R2Q1-F1
#
_entry.id   AF-A0A8H4R2Q1-F1
#
_cell.length_a   1.000
_cell.length_b   1.000
_cell.length_c   1.000
_cell.angle_alpha   90.00
_cell.angle_beta   90.00
_cell.angle_gamma   90.00
#
_symmetry.space_group_name_H-M   'P 1'
#
loop_
_entity.id
_entity.type
_entity.pdbx_description
1 polymer ?
#
loop_
_entity_poly.entity_id
_entity_poly.type
_entity_poly.pdbx_seq_one_letter_code
_entity_poly.pdbx_strand_id
1 'polypeptide(L)'
;MERVHFQQEQMLDELKDLVEKNLFTEAETKMIMKKRTMFERSLVRRVAKKEDYLRYAAYEMGLEQLRRKRVARMDIKTGPATISDYALVRRQFHIFERAVNKFKSDVALWVQYIEVAKKEGARALVGRITARALQLHPNKPGLFILAASHELDHQSPSAARVLLQRGIRLNPESLDIWKEYVKMELGFIESLRRRWDVLGIKVSKTKKEEKPDPSQQIMGERIIEEENEEAAKMEADYEGDEARRMVMEGGIVESVISSAARAIPRLELFECIKGVICNYPSPESLRRKLLDHLYGEVRRTLPRDARAVVFAARRMLTEETRGKELVEGLRVANGEILARIGEAGMVEEYTKFVEEWCGKDIDIALKEYLVGSLGRVSGVVGGTPAKLREKYGIAHVL
;
A
#
# COMPACT_ATOMS: atom_id res chain seq x y z
N MET A 1 -17.33 -38.84 21.32
CA MET A 1 -17.44 -39.62 20.06
C MET A 1 -18.46 -38.99 19.12
N GLU A 2 -19.69 -38.73 19.57
CA GLU A 2 -20.81 -38.12 18.81
C GLU A 2 -20.42 -37.00 17.83
N ARG A 3 -19.67 -35.98 18.27
CA ARG A 3 -19.26 -34.85 17.40
C ARG A 3 -18.46 -35.28 16.16
N VAL A 4 -17.78 -36.43 16.21
CA VAL A 4 -17.07 -37.01 15.05
C VAL A 4 -18.05 -37.75 14.14
N HIS A 5 -19.01 -38.50 14.69
CA HIS A 5 -20.06 -39.19 13.92
C HIS A 5 -20.96 -38.20 13.17
N PHE A 6 -21.44 -37.16 13.84
CA PHE A 6 -22.19 -36.07 13.21
C PHE A 6 -21.43 -35.41 12.05
N GLN A 7 -20.12 -35.17 12.23
CA GLN A 7 -19.28 -34.63 11.15
C GLN A 7 -19.07 -35.64 10.02
N GLN A 8 -19.07 -36.96 10.28
CA GLN A 8 -18.99 -38.02 9.27
C GLN A 8 -20.26 -38.12 8.43
N GLU A 9 -21.44 -38.06 9.07
CA GLU A 9 -22.75 -38.09 8.40
C GLU A 9 -22.86 -36.94 7.40
N GLN A 10 -22.47 -35.72 7.79
CA GLN A 10 -22.41 -34.56 6.90
C GLN A 10 -21.39 -34.67 5.74
N MET A 11 -20.55 -35.71 5.70
CA MET A 11 -19.64 -35.96 4.55
C MET A 11 -20.20 -36.98 3.55
N LEU A 12 -21.30 -37.67 3.87
CA LEU A 12 -21.75 -38.80 3.05
C LEU A 12 -22.23 -38.33 1.68
N ASP A 13 -23.03 -37.27 1.64
CA ASP A 13 -23.67 -36.83 0.39
C ASP A 13 -22.67 -36.13 -0.55
N GLU A 14 -21.69 -35.38 -0.02
CA GLU A 14 -20.59 -34.85 -0.84
C GLU A 14 -19.69 -35.95 -1.42
N LEU A 15 -19.52 -37.09 -0.72
CA LEU A 15 -18.71 -38.21 -1.20
C LEU A 15 -19.47 -39.09 -2.21
N LYS A 16 -20.80 -39.22 -2.10
CA LYS A 16 -21.64 -39.89 -3.11
C LYS A 16 -21.62 -39.15 -4.45
N ASP A 17 -21.90 -37.85 -4.44
CA ASP A 17 -21.89 -36.98 -5.64
C ASP A 17 -20.51 -36.99 -6.34
N LEU A 18 -19.40 -37.07 -5.58
CA LEU A 18 -18.06 -37.24 -6.15
C LEU A 18 -17.82 -38.60 -6.85
N VAL A 19 -18.53 -39.66 -6.45
CA VAL A 19 -18.51 -40.98 -7.12
C VAL A 19 -19.45 -40.99 -8.32
N GLU A 20 -20.65 -40.43 -8.19
CA GLU A 20 -21.64 -40.31 -9.27
C GLU A 20 -21.09 -39.53 -10.47
N LYS A 21 -20.35 -38.44 -10.22
CA LYS A 21 -19.61 -37.68 -11.24
C LYS A 21 -18.36 -38.39 -11.80
N ASN A 22 -18.05 -39.61 -11.35
CA ASN A 22 -16.83 -40.36 -11.67
C ASN A 22 -15.52 -39.58 -11.39
N LEU A 23 -15.56 -38.58 -10.49
CA LEU A 23 -14.39 -37.79 -10.11
C LEU A 23 -13.46 -38.55 -9.15
N PHE A 24 -14.02 -39.45 -8.35
CA PHE A 24 -13.28 -40.32 -7.43
C PHE A 24 -13.87 -41.72 -7.45
N THR A 25 -13.01 -42.72 -7.28
CA THR A 25 -13.47 -44.11 -7.10
C THR A 25 -13.95 -44.37 -5.67
N GLU A 26 -14.77 -45.40 -5.46
CA GLU A 26 -15.18 -45.80 -4.11
C GLU A 26 -14.01 -46.11 -3.17
N ALA A 27 -12.91 -46.66 -3.69
CA ALA A 27 -11.72 -46.96 -2.90
C ALA A 27 -11.05 -45.65 -2.40
N GLU A 28 -11.01 -44.63 -3.25
CA GLU A 28 -10.51 -43.30 -2.90
C GLU A 28 -11.42 -42.59 -1.90
N THR A 29 -12.75 -42.62 -2.07
CA THR A 29 -13.67 -41.98 -1.12
C THR A 29 -13.68 -42.67 0.25
N LYS A 30 -13.55 -44.00 0.30
CA LYS A 30 -13.28 -44.75 1.54
C LYS A 30 -11.97 -44.31 2.21
N MET A 31 -10.90 -44.07 1.42
CA MET A 31 -9.63 -43.56 1.95
C MET A 31 -9.73 -42.12 2.46
N ILE A 32 -10.44 -41.24 1.74
CA ILE A 32 -10.73 -39.85 2.14
C ILE A 32 -11.51 -39.84 3.46
N MET A 33 -12.60 -40.62 3.57
CA MET A 33 -13.38 -40.76 4.79
C MET A 33 -12.51 -41.22 5.97
N LYS A 34 -11.65 -42.22 5.76
CA LYS A 34 -10.72 -42.71 6.79
C LYS A 34 -9.74 -41.62 7.24
N LYS A 35 -9.15 -40.85 6.31
CA LYS A 35 -8.24 -39.73 6.61
C LYS A 35 -8.93 -38.60 7.38
N ARG A 36 -10.10 -38.13 6.89
CA ARG A 36 -10.91 -37.11 7.59
C ARG A 36 -11.31 -37.53 9.00
N THR A 37 -11.66 -38.81 9.19
CA THR A 37 -11.95 -39.37 10.52
C THR A 37 -10.73 -39.28 11.47
N MET A 38 -9.51 -39.51 10.98
CA MET A 38 -8.29 -39.31 11.80
C MET A 38 -8.08 -37.84 12.17
N PHE A 39 -8.34 -36.91 11.24
CA PHE A 39 -8.25 -35.47 11.52
C PHE A 39 -9.31 -35.02 12.53
N GLU A 40 -10.58 -35.36 12.37
CA GLU A 40 -11.63 -35.01 13.33
C GLU A 40 -11.37 -35.58 14.73
N ARG A 41 -10.89 -36.83 14.83
CA ARG A 41 -10.44 -37.40 16.12
C ARG A 41 -9.27 -36.61 16.73
N SER A 42 -8.37 -36.07 15.90
CA SER A 42 -7.26 -35.24 16.36
C SER A 42 -7.72 -33.84 16.80
N LEU A 43 -8.76 -33.27 16.19
CA LEU A 43 -9.34 -31.98 16.60
C LEU A 43 -10.13 -32.05 17.92
N VAL A 44 -10.66 -33.22 18.29
CA VAL A 44 -11.48 -33.42 19.50
C VAL A 44 -10.65 -33.75 20.75
N ARG A 45 -9.31 -33.62 20.68
CA ARG A 45 -8.38 -33.78 21.82
C ARG A 45 -8.68 -32.77 22.94
N ARG A 46 -8.47 -33.19 24.21
CA ARG A 46 -8.66 -32.34 25.42
C ARG A 46 -7.85 -31.04 25.35
N VAL A 47 -6.61 -31.13 24.88
CA VAL A 47 -5.76 -29.99 24.52
C VAL A 47 -5.70 -29.93 23.00
N ALA A 48 -6.32 -28.91 22.42
CA ALA A 48 -6.29 -28.67 20.98
C ALA A 48 -4.91 -28.10 20.58
N LYS A 49 -4.37 -28.56 19.45
CA LYS A 49 -3.13 -28.03 18.85
C LYS A 49 -3.45 -27.34 17.53
N LYS A 50 -2.83 -26.19 17.25
CA LYS A 50 -3.06 -25.41 16.02
C LYS A 50 -2.66 -26.21 14.78
N GLU A 51 -1.57 -26.95 14.89
CA GLU A 51 -0.94 -27.73 13.81
C GLU A 51 -1.89 -28.81 13.28
N ASP A 52 -2.77 -29.36 14.13
CA ASP A 52 -3.75 -30.36 13.71
C ASP A 52 -4.86 -29.75 12.82
N TYR A 53 -5.27 -28.49 13.07
CA TYR A 53 -6.17 -27.75 12.18
C TYR A 53 -5.49 -27.40 10.85
N LEU A 54 -4.26 -26.90 10.91
CA LEU A 54 -3.52 -26.50 9.70
C LEU A 54 -3.22 -27.70 8.79
N ARG A 55 -2.85 -28.85 9.34
CA ARG A 55 -2.66 -30.10 8.57
C ARG A 55 -3.94 -30.56 7.88
N TYR A 56 -5.09 -30.44 8.57
CA TYR A 56 -6.38 -30.85 8.01
C TYR A 56 -6.85 -29.87 6.92
N ALA A 57 -6.71 -28.56 7.14
CA ALA A 57 -6.99 -27.55 6.13
C ALA A 57 -6.11 -27.75 4.87
N ALA A 58 -4.80 -27.98 5.05
CA ALA A 58 -3.89 -28.26 3.95
C ALA A 58 -4.26 -29.54 3.16
N TYR A 59 -4.75 -30.58 3.86
CA TYR A 59 -5.26 -31.80 3.22
C TYR A 59 -6.51 -31.52 2.36
N GLU A 60 -7.50 -30.79 2.88
CA GLU A 60 -8.71 -30.43 2.12
C GLU A 60 -8.41 -29.46 0.95
N MET A 61 -7.43 -28.56 1.10
CA MET A 61 -6.93 -27.72 0.02
C MET A 61 -6.25 -28.54 -1.08
N GLY A 62 -5.52 -29.60 -0.72
CA GLY A 62 -4.93 -30.54 -1.66
C GLY A 62 -5.98 -31.38 -2.40
N LEU A 63 -7.02 -31.81 -1.69
CA LEU A 63 -8.15 -32.57 -2.27
C LEU A 63 -8.94 -31.73 -3.28
N GLU A 64 -9.18 -30.45 -2.97
CA GLU A 64 -9.81 -29.49 -3.89
C GLU A 64 -8.98 -29.27 -5.16
N GLN A 65 -7.65 -29.09 -5.02
CA GLN A 65 -6.75 -28.98 -6.17
C GLN A 65 -6.75 -30.24 -7.04
N LEU A 66 -6.80 -31.43 -6.42
CA LEU A 66 -6.93 -32.70 -7.13
C LEU A 66 -8.26 -32.78 -7.89
N ARG A 67 -9.38 -32.38 -7.26
CA ARG A 67 -10.69 -32.30 -7.91
C ARG A 67 -10.66 -31.38 -9.13
N ARG A 68 -10.13 -30.15 -9.01
CA ARG A 68 -9.99 -29.20 -10.13
C ARG A 68 -9.20 -29.79 -11.30
N LYS A 69 -8.07 -30.43 -11.02
CA LYS A 69 -7.25 -31.10 -12.05
C LYS A 69 -7.99 -32.27 -12.72
N ARG A 70 -8.79 -33.03 -11.97
CA ARG A 70 -9.59 -34.14 -12.49
C ARG A 70 -10.74 -33.66 -13.39
N VAL A 71 -11.47 -32.63 -12.97
CA VAL A 71 -12.52 -31.97 -13.77
C VAL A 71 -11.93 -31.46 -15.08
N ALA A 72 -10.84 -30.69 -15.03
CA ALA A 72 -10.19 -30.13 -16.22
C ALA A 72 -9.62 -31.19 -17.18
N ARG A 73 -9.23 -32.38 -16.68
CA ARG A 73 -8.72 -33.48 -17.50
C ARG A 73 -9.82 -34.30 -18.15
N MET A 74 -10.98 -34.44 -17.51
CA MET A 74 -12.07 -35.31 -17.98
C MET A 74 -13.11 -34.58 -18.83
N ASP A 75 -12.92 -33.27 -19.07
CA ASP A 75 -13.79 -32.40 -19.88
C ASP A 75 -15.29 -32.62 -19.62
N ILE A 76 -15.62 -32.79 -18.33
CA ILE A 76 -16.99 -33.02 -17.89
C ILE A 76 -17.74 -31.72 -18.15
N LYS A 77 -18.69 -31.76 -19.10
CA LYS A 77 -19.57 -30.63 -19.43
C LYS A 77 -20.10 -30.00 -18.14
N THR A 78 -19.86 -28.72 -17.95
CA THR A 78 -20.30 -27.95 -16.79
C THR A 78 -21.83 -27.89 -16.72
N GLY A 79 -22.41 -28.86 -16.04
CA GLY A 79 -23.82 -28.87 -15.65
C GLY A 79 -24.11 -27.91 -14.49
N PRO A 80 -25.33 -27.94 -13.93
CA PRO A 80 -25.67 -27.14 -12.76
C PRO A 80 -24.79 -27.51 -11.55
N ALA A 81 -24.33 -26.47 -10.83
CA ALA A 81 -23.44 -26.62 -9.69
C ALA A 81 -24.06 -27.54 -8.61
N THR A 82 -23.35 -28.61 -8.30
CA THR A 82 -23.79 -29.72 -7.44
C THR A 82 -23.07 -29.66 -6.10
N ILE A 83 -23.48 -30.48 -5.12
CA ILE A 83 -23.01 -30.37 -3.72
C ILE A 83 -21.48 -30.48 -3.63
N SER A 84 -20.92 -31.44 -4.36
CA SER A 84 -19.48 -31.70 -4.47
C SER A 84 -18.66 -30.49 -4.94
N ASP A 85 -19.23 -29.55 -5.70
CA ASP A 85 -18.51 -28.42 -6.30
C ASP A 85 -18.12 -27.34 -5.29
N TYR A 86 -18.90 -27.19 -4.21
CA TYR A 86 -18.63 -26.26 -3.11
C TYR A 86 -18.29 -26.93 -1.78
N ALA A 87 -18.58 -28.22 -1.61
CA ALA A 87 -18.41 -28.93 -0.32
C ALA A 87 -16.98 -28.86 0.24
N LEU A 88 -15.96 -29.13 -0.59
CA LEU A 88 -14.55 -29.12 -0.18
C LEU A 88 -14.10 -27.73 0.30
N VAL A 89 -14.46 -26.67 -0.43
CA VAL A 89 -14.15 -25.28 -0.07
C VAL A 89 -14.88 -24.86 1.20
N ARG A 90 -16.17 -25.21 1.36
CA ARG A 90 -16.92 -24.97 2.60
C ARG A 90 -16.29 -25.71 3.80
N ARG A 91 -15.77 -26.92 3.60
CA ARG A 91 -15.08 -27.70 4.62
C ARG A 91 -13.77 -27.04 5.05
N GLN A 92 -12.97 -26.53 4.10
CA GLN A 92 -11.78 -25.72 4.39
C GLN A 92 -12.14 -24.52 5.28
N PHE A 93 -13.15 -23.72 4.90
CA PHE A 93 -13.60 -22.58 5.71
C PHE A 93 -14.09 -23.00 7.09
N HIS A 94 -14.83 -24.10 7.23
CA HIS A 94 -15.31 -24.61 8.52
C HIS A 94 -14.16 -25.05 9.44
N ILE A 95 -13.08 -25.62 8.89
CA ILE A 95 -11.88 -25.98 9.65
C ILE A 95 -11.18 -24.71 10.16
N PHE A 96 -10.97 -23.72 9.30
CA PHE A 96 -10.38 -22.44 9.71
C PHE A 96 -11.26 -21.70 10.73
N GLU A 97 -12.58 -21.66 10.54
CA GLU A 97 -13.53 -21.04 11.47
C GLU A 97 -13.48 -21.71 12.86
N ARG A 98 -13.41 -23.04 12.93
CA ARG A 98 -13.16 -23.76 14.20
C ARG A 98 -11.78 -23.43 14.79
N ALA A 99 -10.76 -23.24 13.96
CA ALA A 99 -9.41 -22.89 14.40
C ALA A 99 -9.35 -21.48 14.99
N VAL A 100 -9.83 -20.44 14.29
CA VAL A 100 -9.81 -19.05 14.80
C VAL A 100 -10.70 -18.86 16.03
N ASN A 101 -11.77 -19.63 16.18
CA ASN A 101 -12.58 -19.62 17.40
C ASN A 101 -11.86 -20.23 18.61
N LYS A 102 -10.93 -21.17 18.38
CA LYS A 102 -10.13 -21.81 19.44
C LYS A 102 -8.85 -21.02 19.77
N PHE A 103 -8.17 -20.49 18.75
CA PHE A 103 -6.89 -19.78 18.84
C PHE A 103 -7.04 -18.30 18.46
N LYS A 104 -7.97 -17.60 19.12
CA LYS A 104 -8.35 -16.21 18.78
C LYS A 104 -7.18 -15.23 18.75
N SER A 105 -6.15 -15.47 19.57
CA SER A 105 -4.97 -14.61 19.70
C SER A 105 -3.96 -14.73 18.55
N ASP A 106 -4.03 -15.78 17.71
CA ASP A 106 -3.04 -16.02 16.65
C ASP A 106 -3.36 -15.22 15.39
N VAL A 107 -2.73 -14.05 15.25
CA VAL A 107 -2.88 -13.16 14.08
C VAL A 107 -2.52 -13.85 12.76
N ALA A 108 -1.52 -14.74 12.75
CA ALA A 108 -1.10 -15.42 11.52
C ALA A 108 -2.17 -16.41 11.03
N LEU A 109 -2.89 -17.06 11.95
CA LEU A 109 -4.04 -17.91 11.62
C LEU A 109 -5.20 -17.11 11.01
N TRP A 110 -5.45 -15.87 11.47
CA TRP A 110 -6.43 -14.99 10.85
C TRP A 110 -6.04 -14.58 9.43
N VAL A 111 -4.77 -14.21 9.23
CA VAL A 111 -4.24 -13.85 7.89
C VAL A 111 -4.37 -15.02 6.93
N GLN A 112 -3.95 -16.23 7.33
CA GLN A 112 -4.11 -17.44 6.50
C GLN A 112 -5.57 -17.73 6.14
N TYR A 113 -6.51 -17.54 7.08
CA TYR A 113 -7.94 -17.73 6.78
C TYR A 113 -8.46 -16.69 5.78
N ILE A 114 -8.05 -15.42 5.92
CA ILE A 114 -8.36 -14.34 4.97
C ILE A 114 -7.77 -14.64 3.58
N GLU A 115 -6.52 -15.08 3.49
CA GLU A 115 -5.85 -15.42 2.24
C GLU A 115 -6.53 -16.57 1.50
N VAL A 116 -6.90 -17.64 2.21
CA VAL A 116 -7.66 -18.77 1.64
C VAL A 116 -9.04 -18.30 1.17
N ALA A 117 -9.74 -17.48 1.95
CA ALA A 117 -11.02 -16.92 1.52
C ALA A 117 -10.91 -15.96 0.32
N LYS A 118 -9.82 -15.17 0.20
CA LYS A 118 -9.52 -14.35 -1.00
C LYS A 118 -9.27 -15.25 -2.22
N LYS A 119 -8.43 -16.29 -2.07
CA LYS A 119 -8.07 -17.22 -3.15
C LYS A 119 -9.28 -17.96 -3.73
N GLU A 120 -10.24 -18.27 -2.88
CA GLU A 120 -11.49 -18.95 -3.23
C GLU A 120 -12.63 -17.98 -3.63
N GLY A 121 -12.32 -16.69 -3.83
CA GLY A 121 -13.27 -15.68 -4.31
C GLY A 121 -14.39 -15.29 -3.34
N ALA A 122 -14.29 -15.68 -2.06
CA ALA A 122 -15.35 -15.56 -1.08
C ALA A 122 -15.45 -14.15 -0.45
N ARG A 123 -15.62 -13.10 -1.26
CA ARG A 123 -15.59 -11.66 -0.85
C ARG A 123 -16.38 -11.36 0.43
N ALA A 124 -17.65 -11.80 0.50
CA ALA A 124 -18.51 -11.55 1.67
C ALA A 124 -18.07 -12.31 2.94
N LEU A 125 -17.32 -13.40 2.79
CA LEU A 125 -16.68 -14.08 3.90
C LEU A 125 -15.40 -13.34 4.34
N VAL A 126 -14.56 -12.91 3.40
CA VAL A 126 -13.35 -12.11 3.68
C VAL A 126 -13.70 -10.87 4.50
N GLY A 127 -14.71 -10.08 4.09
CA GLY A 127 -15.13 -8.88 4.83
C GLY A 127 -15.53 -9.20 6.28
N ARG A 128 -16.30 -10.27 6.51
CA ARG A 128 -16.73 -10.69 7.86
C ARG A 128 -15.58 -11.20 8.73
N ILE A 129 -14.68 -12.03 8.18
CA ILE A 129 -13.50 -12.50 8.91
C ILE A 129 -12.60 -11.32 9.29
N THR A 130 -12.35 -10.42 8.33
CA THR A 130 -11.49 -9.26 8.51
C THR A 130 -12.05 -8.31 9.56
N ALA A 131 -13.35 -8.01 9.53
CA ALA A 131 -14.00 -7.22 10.57
C ALA A 131 -13.86 -7.83 11.97
N ARG A 132 -14.02 -9.16 12.11
CA ARG A 132 -13.84 -9.88 13.38
C ARG A 132 -12.38 -9.92 13.85
N ALA A 133 -11.44 -10.07 12.92
CA ALA A 133 -10.00 -10.00 13.20
C ALA A 133 -9.61 -8.61 13.72
N LEU A 134 -10.07 -7.54 13.06
CA LEU A 134 -9.80 -6.15 13.47
C LEU A 134 -10.42 -5.77 14.82
N GLN A 135 -11.56 -6.37 15.20
CA GLN A 135 -12.15 -6.20 16.54
C GLN A 135 -11.30 -6.84 17.64
N LEU A 136 -10.68 -8.00 17.36
CA LEU A 136 -9.84 -8.73 18.32
C LEU A 136 -8.39 -8.22 18.36
N HIS A 137 -7.91 -7.62 17.27
CA HIS A 137 -6.52 -7.22 17.07
C HIS A 137 -6.36 -5.77 16.57
N PRO A 138 -6.87 -4.76 17.31
CA PRO A 138 -6.80 -3.35 16.89
C PRO A 138 -5.36 -2.81 16.81
N ASN A 139 -4.43 -3.39 17.58
CA ASN A 139 -3.03 -2.95 17.67
C ASN A 139 -2.11 -3.62 16.63
N LYS A 140 -2.68 -4.04 15.48
CA LYS A 140 -1.98 -4.77 14.41
C LYS A 140 -2.18 -4.06 13.05
N PRO A 141 -1.34 -3.07 12.71
CA PRO A 141 -1.47 -2.28 11.47
C PRO A 141 -1.60 -3.11 10.19
N GLY A 142 -0.87 -4.22 10.10
CA GLY A 142 -0.90 -5.14 8.96
C GLY A 142 -2.30 -5.70 8.64
N LEU A 143 -3.20 -5.85 9.62
CA LEU A 143 -4.58 -6.25 9.36
C LEU A 143 -5.41 -5.15 8.70
N PHE A 144 -5.17 -3.87 9.03
CA PHE A 144 -5.81 -2.74 8.36
C PHE A 144 -5.30 -2.58 6.93
N ILE A 145 -4.00 -2.79 6.71
CA ILE A 145 -3.38 -2.79 5.38
C ILE A 145 -3.96 -3.91 4.50
N LEU A 146 -4.05 -5.14 5.03
CA LEU A 146 -4.67 -6.28 4.34
C LEU A 146 -6.15 -6.03 4.01
N ALA A 147 -6.90 -5.45 4.97
CA ALA A 147 -8.31 -5.09 4.79
C ALA A 147 -8.49 -4.03 3.69
N ALA A 148 -7.68 -2.97 3.72
CA ALA A 148 -7.74 -1.90 2.74
C ALA A 148 -7.34 -2.38 1.33
N SER A 149 -6.29 -3.19 1.22
CA SER A 149 -5.92 -3.86 -0.04
C SER A 149 -7.09 -4.67 -0.61
N HIS A 150 -7.78 -5.46 0.21
CA HIS A 150 -8.96 -6.21 -0.25
C HIS A 150 -10.08 -5.31 -0.79
N GLU A 151 -10.37 -4.17 -0.16
CA GLU A 151 -11.41 -3.26 -0.67
C GLU A 151 -10.95 -2.50 -1.94
N LEU A 152 -9.65 -2.22 -2.09
CA LEU A 152 -9.08 -1.66 -3.32
C LEU A 152 -9.14 -2.64 -4.50
N ASP A 153 -8.82 -3.93 -4.26
CA ASP A 153 -8.95 -5.01 -5.26
C ASP A 153 -10.39 -5.07 -5.83
N HIS A 154 -11.38 -4.69 -5.02
CA HIS A 154 -12.80 -4.65 -5.37
C HIS A 154 -13.34 -3.22 -5.62
N GLN A 155 -12.49 -2.33 -6.12
CA GLN A 155 -12.85 -0.98 -6.59
C GLN A 155 -13.58 -0.11 -5.56
N SER A 156 -13.33 -0.31 -4.26
CA SER A 156 -14.01 0.36 -3.15
C SER A 156 -13.06 1.29 -2.36
N PRO A 157 -12.49 2.35 -2.98
CA PRO A 157 -11.46 3.19 -2.36
C PRO A 157 -11.97 3.99 -1.14
N SER A 158 -13.27 4.29 -1.07
CA SER A 158 -13.89 4.91 0.10
C SER A 158 -13.83 4.01 1.33
N ALA A 159 -14.12 2.71 1.18
CA ALA A 159 -14.02 1.72 2.25
C ALA A 159 -12.55 1.52 2.70
N ALA A 160 -11.63 1.43 1.73
CA ALA A 160 -10.20 1.37 2.01
C ALA A 160 -9.69 2.59 2.80
N ARG A 161 -10.09 3.81 2.41
CA ARG A 161 -9.79 5.06 3.12
C ARG A 161 -10.28 5.02 4.57
N VAL A 162 -11.53 4.62 4.80
CA VAL A 162 -12.11 4.50 6.16
C VAL A 162 -11.34 3.48 7.02
N LEU A 163 -10.92 2.36 6.44
CA LEU A 163 -10.13 1.33 7.13
C LEU A 163 -8.74 1.85 7.51
N LEU A 164 -8.01 2.48 6.58
CA LEU A 164 -6.68 3.03 6.85
C LEU A 164 -6.72 4.18 7.85
N GLN A 165 -7.65 5.12 7.71
CA GLN A 165 -7.86 6.20 8.69
C GLN A 165 -8.22 5.66 10.08
N ARG A 166 -9.04 4.60 10.17
CA ARG A 166 -9.33 3.93 11.45
C ARG A 166 -8.07 3.28 12.03
N GLY A 167 -7.26 2.63 11.20
CA GLY A 167 -6.00 2.02 11.63
C GLY A 167 -4.99 3.06 12.12
N ILE A 168 -4.88 4.21 11.45
CA ILE A 168 -4.05 5.36 11.86
C ILE A 168 -4.48 5.89 13.22
N ARG A 169 -5.79 6.07 13.46
CA ARG A 169 -6.30 6.52 14.78
C ARG A 169 -5.95 5.56 15.92
N LEU A 170 -5.78 4.26 15.64
CA LEU A 170 -5.45 3.22 16.62
C LEU A 170 -3.94 2.96 16.73
N ASN A 171 -3.17 3.24 15.68
CA ASN A 171 -1.75 2.93 15.55
C ASN A 171 -0.98 4.11 14.89
N PRO A 172 -0.99 5.31 15.50
CA PRO A 172 -0.44 6.51 14.86
C PRO A 172 1.08 6.44 14.64
N GLU A 173 1.79 5.61 15.41
CA GLU A 173 3.24 5.40 15.32
C GLU A 173 3.68 4.43 14.20
N SER A 174 2.73 3.79 13.50
CA SER A 174 3.06 2.78 12.49
C SER A 174 3.43 3.42 11.15
N LEU A 175 4.72 3.38 10.78
CA LEU A 175 5.20 3.83 9.46
C LEU A 175 4.45 3.14 8.29
N ASP A 176 4.21 1.83 8.40
CA ASP A 176 3.59 1.04 7.32
C ASP A 176 2.18 1.50 6.91
N ILE A 177 1.37 1.96 7.87
CA ILE A 177 -0.01 2.36 7.57
C ILE A 177 -0.07 3.76 6.97
N TRP A 178 0.81 4.67 7.38
CA TRP A 178 0.99 5.97 6.72
C TRP A 178 1.50 5.79 5.29
N LYS A 179 2.51 4.92 5.10
CA LYS A 179 3.05 4.55 3.78
C LYS A 179 1.97 4.04 2.84
N GLU A 180 1.19 3.05 3.27
CA GLU A 180 0.14 2.47 2.42
C GLU A 180 -1.01 3.47 2.20
N TYR A 181 -1.30 4.35 3.17
CA TYR A 181 -2.31 5.40 3.00
C TYR A 181 -1.91 6.45 1.96
N VAL A 182 -0.67 6.96 2.00
CA VAL A 182 -0.13 7.85 0.96
C VAL A 182 -0.17 7.17 -0.43
N LYS A 183 0.27 5.90 -0.50
CA LYS A 183 0.25 5.11 -1.74
C LYS A 183 -1.18 4.90 -2.28
N MET A 184 -2.16 4.68 -1.41
CA MET A 184 -3.57 4.55 -1.80
C MET A 184 -4.11 5.86 -2.37
N GLU A 185 -3.87 7.01 -1.70
CA GLU A 185 -4.37 8.31 -2.18
C GLU A 185 -3.71 8.71 -3.51
N LEU A 186 -2.41 8.45 -3.70
CA LEU A 186 -1.73 8.60 -5.00
C LEU A 186 -2.35 7.71 -6.10
N GLY A 187 -2.69 6.45 -5.77
CA GLY A 187 -3.37 5.56 -6.69
C GLY A 187 -4.80 5.97 -7.02
N PHE A 188 -5.50 6.60 -6.08
CA PHE A 188 -6.80 7.20 -6.32
C PHE A 188 -6.72 8.38 -7.30
N ILE A 189 -5.74 9.28 -7.11
CA ILE A 189 -5.49 10.42 -8.01
C ILE A 189 -5.18 9.96 -9.43
N GLU A 190 -4.25 9.01 -9.61
CA GLU A 190 -3.90 8.49 -10.94
C GLU A 190 -5.07 7.73 -11.59
N SER A 191 -5.87 7.00 -10.80
CA SER A 191 -7.10 6.34 -11.29
C SER A 191 -8.16 7.34 -11.75
N LEU A 192 -8.32 8.45 -11.02
CA LEU A 192 -9.23 9.54 -11.38
C LEU A 192 -8.75 10.24 -12.66
N ARG A 193 -7.45 10.57 -12.73
CA ARG A 193 -6.79 11.17 -13.89
C ARG A 193 -6.99 10.34 -15.16
N ARG A 194 -6.73 9.03 -15.12
CA ARG A 194 -6.95 8.14 -16.28
C ARG A 194 -8.40 8.11 -16.73
N ARG A 195 -9.34 8.08 -15.79
CA ARG A 195 -10.78 8.12 -16.09
C ARG A 195 -11.18 9.43 -16.77
N TRP A 196 -10.64 10.56 -16.30
CA TRP A 196 -10.91 11.87 -16.87
C TRP A 196 -10.29 12.09 -18.24
N ASP A 197 -9.09 11.55 -18.48
CA ASP A 197 -8.42 11.55 -19.78
C ASP A 197 -9.25 10.77 -20.82
N VAL A 198 -9.76 9.58 -20.45
CA VAL A 198 -10.69 8.78 -21.28
C VAL A 198 -12.04 9.50 -21.51
N LEU A 199 -12.56 10.22 -20.52
CA LEU A 199 -13.79 11.00 -20.64
C LEU A 199 -13.59 12.36 -21.36
N GLY A 200 -12.36 12.70 -21.76
CA GLY A 200 -12.05 13.98 -22.41
C GLY A 200 -12.19 15.21 -21.48
N ILE A 201 -12.31 15.02 -20.17
CA ILE A 201 -12.49 16.09 -19.18
C ILE A 201 -11.16 16.82 -18.98
N LYS A 202 -10.91 17.81 -19.83
CA LYS A 202 -9.82 18.77 -19.65
C LYS A 202 -10.19 19.75 -18.55
N VAL A 203 -9.52 19.64 -17.40
CA VAL A 203 -9.52 20.66 -16.33
C VAL A 203 -8.89 21.93 -16.90
N SER A 204 -9.69 22.81 -17.49
CA SER A 204 -9.20 24.08 -18.02
C SER A 204 -8.79 25.00 -16.87
N LYS A 205 -7.58 25.54 -16.92
CA LYS A 205 -7.09 26.57 -15.98
C LYS A 205 -7.69 27.96 -16.20
N THR A 206 -8.83 28.04 -16.88
CA THR A 206 -9.51 29.27 -17.26
C THR A 206 -10.99 29.12 -16.98
N LYS A 207 -11.59 30.20 -16.45
CA LYS A 207 -13.04 30.42 -16.55
C LYS A 207 -13.43 30.18 -18.00
N LYS A 208 -14.35 29.23 -18.24
CA LYS A 208 -14.95 29.10 -19.56
C LYS A 208 -16.16 30.02 -19.61
N GLU A 209 -16.03 31.07 -20.42
CA GLU A 209 -17.20 31.67 -21.03
C GLU A 209 -17.98 30.58 -21.77
N GLU A 210 -19.30 30.63 -21.64
CA GLU A 210 -20.21 29.63 -22.19
C GLU A 210 -20.17 29.64 -23.72
N LYS A 211 -20.36 28.45 -24.30
CA LYS A 211 -20.95 28.33 -25.64
C LYS A 211 -22.07 27.28 -25.54
N PRO A 212 -23.32 27.63 -25.87
CA PRO A 212 -24.42 26.68 -25.81
C PRO A 212 -24.26 25.61 -26.89
N ASP A 213 -24.51 24.35 -26.53
CA ASP A 213 -24.48 23.21 -27.45
C ASP A 213 -25.84 23.12 -28.19
N PRO A 214 -25.91 23.09 -29.55
CA PRO A 214 -27.17 23.30 -30.28
C PRO A 214 -28.21 22.18 -30.22
N SER A 215 -28.07 21.18 -29.35
CA SER A 215 -28.95 19.99 -29.34
C SER A 215 -30.23 20.11 -28.50
N GLN A 216 -30.48 21.22 -27.83
CA GLN A 216 -31.76 21.47 -27.14
C GLN A 216 -32.84 22.00 -28.10
N GLN A 217 -33.31 21.14 -29.02
CA GLN A 217 -34.42 21.51 -29.91
C GLN A 217 -35.40 20.36 -30.18
N ILE A 218 -36.00 19.83 -29.10
CA ILE A 218 -37.24 19.04 -29.16
C ILE A 218 -38.25 19.57 -28.13
N MET A 219 -39.10 20.48 -28.59
CA MET A 219 -40.47 20.86 -28.15
C MET A 219 -40.83 20.95 -26.65
N GLY A 220 -41.41 22.11 -26.27
CA GLY A 220 -42.46 22.16 -25.24
C GLY A 220 -42.44 23.39 -24.32
N GLU A 221 -43.08 24.49 -24.74
CA GLU A 221 -43.14 25.74 -23.97
C GLU A 221 -43.78 25.60 -22.57
N ARG A 222 -43.15 26.23 -21.57
CA ARG A 222 -43.82 27.14 -20.61
C ARG A 222 -42.79 27.99 -19.83
N ILE A 223 -42.74 29.27 -20.15
CA ILE A 223 -42.35 30.37 -19.25
C ILE A 223 -43.54 30.60 -18.28
N ILE A 224 -43.47 31.12 -17.06
CA ILE A 224 -42.46 31.82 -16.23
C ILE A 224 -42.62 31.18 -14.80
N GLU A 225 -41.71 31.23 -13.82
CA GLU A 225 -40.63 32.17 -13.46
C GLU A 225 -39.38 31.43 -12.90
N GLU A 226 -38.20 32.06 -13.00
CA GLU A 226 -36.96 31.73 -12.27
C GLU A 226 -36.50 32.96 -11.49
N GLU A 227 -35.90 32.78 -10.30
CA GLU A 227 -34.75 33.59 -9.81
C GLU A 227 -34.22 33.02 -8.47
N ASN A 228 -33.40 31.94 -8.56
CA ASN A 228 -32.27 31.64 -7.64
C ASN A 228 -31.61 30.26 -7.87
N GLU A 229 -32.22 29.32 -8.61
CA GLU A 229 -31.64 27.97 -8.72
C GLU A 229 -30.37 27.90 -9.58
N GLU A 230 -30.22 28.74 -10.62
CA GLU A 230 -29.04 28.70 -11.49
C GLU A 230 -27.76 29.14 -10.78
N ALA A 231 -27.83 30.19 -9.93
CA ALA A 231 -26.69 30.63 -9.13
C ALA A 231 -26.24 29.53 -8.16
N ALA A 232 -27.18 28.85 -7.49
CA ALA A 232 -26.88 27.74 -6.59
C ALA A 232 -26.33 26.50 -7.32
N LYS A 233 -26.80 26.21 -8.53
CA LYS A 233 -26.26 25.14 -9.38
C LYS A 233 -24.86 25.48 -9.90
N MET A 234 -24.63 26.71 -10.35
CA MET A 234 -23.29 27.20 -10.72
C MET A 234 -22.34 27.13 -9.53
N GLU A 235 -22.67 27.68 -8.36
CA GLU A 235 -21.80 27.62 -7.18
C GLU A 235 -21.50 26.17 -6.77
N ALA A 236 -22.49 25.26 -6.79
CA ALA A 236 -22.27 23.85 -6.49
C ALA A 236 -21.36 23.14 -7.52
N ASP A 237 -21.46 23.46 -8.81
CA ASP A 237 -20.56 22.92 -9.83
C ASP A 237 -19.16 23.57 -9.78
N TYR A 238 -19.04 24.85 -9.43
CA TYR A 238 -17.75 25.53 -9.21
C TYR A 238 -17.04 25.03 -7.95
N GLU A 239 -17.74 24.88 -6.81
CA GLU A 239 -17.20 24.21 -5.61
C GLU A 239 -16.83 22.75 -5.93
N GLY A 240 -17.67 22.06 -6.70
CA GLY A 240 -17.40 20.72 -7.19
C GLY A 240 -16.09 20.64 -7.98
N ASP A 241 -15.90 21.51 -8.97
CA ASP A 241 -14.70 21.55 -9.81
C ASP A 241 -13.45 22.07 -9.10
N GLU A 242 -13.58 22.99 -8.14
CA GLU A 242 -12.47 23.41 -7.30
C GLU A 242 -12.06 22.31 -6.31
N ALA A 243 -13.01 21.65 -5.65
CA ALA A 243 -12.72 20.51 -4.78
C ALA A 243 -12.09 19.35 -5.58
N ARG A 244 -12.61 19.05 -6.78
CA ARG A 244 -12.00 18.04 -7.67
C ARG A 244 -10.59 18.46 -8.11
N ARG A 245 -10.34 19.75 -8.37
CA ARG A 245 -8.99 20.29 -8.67
C ARG A 245 -8.04 20.11 -7.49
N MET A 246 -8.46 20.43 -6.27
CA MET A 246 -7.65 20.22 -5.06
C MET A 246 -7.30 18.74 -4.84
N VAL A 247 -8.23 17.83 -5.15
CA VAL A 247 -7.97 16.38 -5.15
C VAL A 247 -6.94 15.99 -6.20
N MET A 248 -7.07 16.48 -7.44
CA MET A 248 -6.13 16.21 -8.54
C MET A 248 -4.73 16.82 -8.32
N GLU A 249 -4.66 17.94 -7.60
CA GLU A 249 -3.41 18.56 -7.15
C GLU A 249 -2.79 17.88 -5.92
N GLY A 250 -3.42 16.85 -5.37
CA GLY A 250 -2.87 16.08 -4.26
C GLY A 250 -3.04 16.70 -2.88
N GLY A 251 -3.95 17.67 -2.67
CA GLY A 251 -4.16 18.32 -1.37
C GLY A 251 -4.50 17.36 -0.22
N ILE A 252 -5.15 16.23 -0.53
CA ILE A 252 -5.34 15.13 0.44
C ILE A 252 -3.98 14.53 0.84
N VAL A 253 -3.09 14.27 -0.12
CA VAL A 253 -1.76 13.71 0.14
C VAL A 253 -0.90 14.70 0.92
N GLU A 254 -0.94 16.00 0.60
CA GLU A 254 -0.27 17.07 1.36
C GLU A 254 -0.72 17.09 2.83
N SER A 255 -2.05 17.07 3.07
CA SER A 255 -2.64 17.01 4.41
C SER A 255 -2.26 15.73 5.17
N VAL A 256 -2.19 14.59 4.49
CA VAL A 256 -1.73 13.32 5.06
C VAL A 256 -0.25 13.39 5.43
N ILE A 257 0.61 13.99 4.60
CA ILE A 257 2.03 14.19 4.90
C ILE A 257 2.20 15.08 6.13
N SER A 258 1.54 16.24 6.21
CA SER A 258 1.59 17.13 7.38
C SER A 258 1.02 16.48 8.65
N SER A 259 0.09 15.53 8.51
CA SER A 259 -0.47 14.77 9.63
C SER A 259 0.46 13.63 10.08
N ALA A 260 1.08 12.93 9.14
CA ALA A 260 2.07 11.89 9.42
C ALA A 260 3.33 12.49 10.08
N ALA A 261 3.80 13.65 9.59
CA ALA A 261 4.94 14.39 10.13
C ALA A 261 4.72 14.83 11.60
N ARG A 262 3.48 15.19 11.95
CA ARG A 262 3.08 15.49 13.35
C ARG A 262 2.96 14.25 14.23
N ALA A 263 2.52 13.11 13.66
CA ALA A 263 2.37 11.85 14.39
C ALA A 263 3.71 11.12 14.62
N ILE A 264 4.62 11.17 13.64
CA ILE A 264 5.92 10.50 13.66
C ILE A 264 7.00 11.48 13.15
N PRO A 265 7.55 12.35 14.01
CA PRO A 265 8.69 13.20 13.68
C PRO A 265 9.98 12.36 13.66
N ARG A 266 10.15 11.52 12.63
CA ARG A 266 11.35 10.70 12.39
C ARG A 266 11.72 10.72 10.91
N LEU A 267 13.01 10.80 10.60
CA LEU A 267 13.51 10.83 9.23
C LEU A 267 13.04 9.62 8.37
N GLU A 268 12.96 8.44 8.99
CA GLU A 268 12.51 7.19 8.35
C GLU A 268 11.13 7.32 7.68
N LEU A 269 10.22 8.12 8.27
CA LEU A 269 8.92 8.42 7.65
C LEU A 269 9.09 9.18 6.34
N PHE A 270 9.91 10.23 6.34
CA PHE A 270 10.11 11.10 5.18
C PHE A 270 10.89 10.39 4.07
N GLU A 271 11.89 9.58 4.42
CA GLU A 271 12.59 8.68 3.48
C GLU A 271 11.59 7.69 2.84
N CYS A 272 10.73 7.07 3.64
CA CYS A 272 9.72 6.13 3.14
C CYS A 272 8.66 6.80 2.25
N ILE A 273 8.15 7.99 2.64
CA ILE A 273 7.17 8.74 1.85
C ILE A 273 7.79 9.25 0.54
N LYS A 274 9.03 9.76 0.57
CA LYS A 274 9.78 10.11 -0.65
C LYS A 274 9.89 8.91 -1.59
N GLY A 275 10.26 7.73 -1.06
CA GLY A 275 10.30 6.50 -1.83
C GLY A 275 8.96 6.15 -2.49
N VAL A 276 7.83 6.34 -1.79
CA VAL A 276 6.50 6.15 -2.37
C VAL A 276 6.22 7.16 -3.49
N ILE A 277 6.46 8.46 -3.26
CA ILE A 277 6.20 9.52 -4.25
C ILE A 277 7.06 9.36 -5.51
N CYS A 278 8.34 8.98 -5.36
CA CYS A 278 9.24 8.75 -6.49
C CYS A 278 8.86 7.49 -7.29
N ASN A 279 8.52 6.39 -6.62
CA ASN A 279 8.19 5.11 -7.28
C ASN A 279 6.78 5.08 -7.88
N TYR A 280 5.86 5.97 -7.47
CA TYR A 280 4.50 5.96 -8.01
C TYR A 280 4.43 6.67 -9.37
N PRO A 281 3.81 6.06 -10.40
CA PRO A 281 3.59 6.70 -11.70
C PRO A 281 2.65 7.90 -11.52
N SER A 282 3.25 9.09 -11.50
CA SER A 282 2.62 10.38 -11.20
C SER A 282 3.23 11.44 -12.12
N PRO A 283 2.46 12.47 -12.53
CA PRO A 283 2.99 13.54 -13.38
C PRO A 283 4.05 14.36 -12.61
N GLU A 284 5.09 14.81 -13.33
CA GLU A 284 6.22 15.53 -12.73
C GLU A 284 5.81 16.76 -11.91
N SER A 285 4.79 17.49 -12.35
CA SER A 285 4.26 18.66 -11.65
C SER A 285 3.71 18.31 -10.26
N LEU A 286 2.92 17.24 -10.16
CA LEU A 286 2.40 16.72 -8.90
C LEU A 286 3.55 16.18 -8.03
N ARG A 287 4.48 15.43 -8.62
CA ARG A 287 5.66 14.89 -7.93
C ARG A 287 6.51 16.01 -7.31
N ARG A 288 6.82 17.07 -8.06
CA ARG A 288 7.56 18.25 -7.58
C ARG A 288 6.82 18.93 -6.43
N LYS A 289 5.53 19.24 -6.59
CA LYS A 289 4.69 19.87 -5.55
C LYS A 289 4.69 19.07 -4.23
N LEU A 290 4.44 17.76 -4.30
CA LEU A 290 4.42 16.87 -3.14
C LEU A 290 5.80 16.72 -2.48
N LEU A 291 6.88 16.69 -3.25
CA LEU A 291 8.24 16.66 -2.72
C LEU A 291 8.62 17.99 -2.05
N ASP A 292 8.30 19.14 -2.67
CA ASP A 292 8.53 20.46 -2.08
C ASP A 292 7.80 20.61 -0.74
N HIS A 293 6.54 20.16 -0.66
CA HIS A 293 5.77 20.09 0.59
C HIS A 293 6.42 19.16 1.63
N LEU A 294 6.82 17.95 1.22
CA LEU A 294 7.52 16.98 2.08
C LEU A 294 8.80 17.57 2.69
N TYR A 295 9.66 18.19 1.88
CA TYR A 295 10.87 18.84 2.38
C TYR A 295 10.58 20.09 3.24
N GLY A 296 9.49 20.79 2.98
CA GLY A 296 8.97 21.85 3.84
C GLY A 296 8.60 21.33 5.24
N GLU A 297 7.89 20.19 5.31
CA GLU A 297 7.54 19.55 6.58
C GLU A 297 8.76 18.98 7.33
N VAL A 298 9.76 18.43 6.62
CA VAL A 298 11.04 18.04 7.24
C VAL A 298 11.70 19.25 7.93
N ARG A 299 11.79 20.39 7.24
CA ARG A 299 12.38 21.63 7.79
C ARG A 299 11.62 22.18 8.99
N ARG A 300 10.30 21.92 9.10
CA ARG A 300 9.45 22.34 10.22
C ARG A 300 9.53 21.39 11.42
N THR A 301 9.54 20.09 11.17
CA THR A 301 9.44 19.06 12.22
C THR A 301 10.80 18.63 12.79
N LEU A 302 11.84 18.60 11.95
CA LEU A 302 13.18 18.15 12.31
C LEU A 302 14.25 19.23 11.99
N PRO A 303 14.14 20.45 12.54
CA PRO A 303 15.06 21.55 12.21
C PRO A 303 16.50 21.37 12.71
N ARG A 304 16.71 20.53 13.73
CA ARG A 304 17.99 20.29 14.44
C ARG A 304 18.58 18.90 14.25
N ASP A 305 17.94 18.03 13.45
CA ASP A 305 18.47 16.71 13.15
C ASP A 305 19.40 16.81 11.93
N ALA A 306 20.69 16.54 12.16
CA ALA A 306 21.71 16.62 11.12
C ALA A 306 21.39 15.77 9.88
N ARG A 307 20.80 14.58 10.07
CA ARG A 307 20.40 13.71 8.95
C ARG A 307 19.22 14.30 8.19
N ALA A 308 18.27 14.92 8.88
CA ALA A 308 17.11 15.58 8.28
C ALA A 308 17.51 16.84 7.48
N VAL A 309 18.49 17.61 7.98
CA VAL A 309 19.07 18.76 7.25
C VAL A 309 19.74 18.28 5.95
N VAL A 310 20.59 17.26 6.00
CA VAL A 310 21.23 16.68 4.81
C VAL A 310 20.20 16.09 3.84
N PHE A 311 19.14 15.44 4.34
CA PHE A 311 18.03 14.94 3.52
C PHE A 311 17.29 16.07 2.80
N ALA A 312 16.99 17.18 3.49
CA ALA A 312 16.33 18.34 2.90
C ALA A 312 17.22 19.10 1.90
N ALA A 313 18.54 19.14 2.12
CA ALA A 313 19.51 19.71 1.18
C ALA A 313 19.61 18.90 -0.13
N ARG A 314 19.37 17.58 -0.08
CA ARG A 314 19.30 16.69 -1.26
C ARG A 314 18.04 16.88 -2.12
N ARG A 315 17.20 17.89 -1.85
CA ARG A 315 15.96 18.18 -2.59
C ARG A 315 16.17 18.35 -4.10
N MET A 316 17.23 19.05 -4.51
CA MET A 316 17.58 19.28 -5.92
C MET A 316 18.40 18.14 -6.55
N LEU A 317 18.67 17.06 -5.80
CA LEU A 317 19.57 15.98 -6.21
C LEU A 317 18.74 14.71 -6.48
N THR A 318 18.06 14.67 -7.63
CA THR A 318 17.41 13.45 -8.15
C THR A 318 18.36 12.71 -9.10
N GLU A 319 18.15 11.40 -9.27
CA GLU A 319 19.02 10.55 -10.11
C GLU A 319 19.03 10.94 -11.61
N GLU A 320 18.05 11.74 -12.02
CA GLU A 320 17.89 12.28 -13.38
C GLU A 320 18.74 13.54 -13.61
N THR A 321 19.19 14.24 -12.55
CA THR A 321 19.96 15.48 -12.70
C THR A 321 21.36 15.23 -13.27
N ARG A 322 21.67 15.88 -14.40
CA ARG A 322 22.96 15.78 -15.11
C ARG A 322 23.43 17.15 -15.57
N GLY A 323 24.74 17.35 -15.67
CA GLY A 323 25.32 18.60 -16.15
C GLY A 323 25.10 19.77 -15.19
N LYS A 324 24.66 20.93 -15.71
CA LYS A 324 24.62 22.21 -14.96
C LYS A 324 23.69 22.16 -13.74
N GLU A 325 22.52 21.54 -13.86
CA GLU A 325 21.55 21.43 -12.76
C GLU A 325 22.11 20.62 -11.57
N LEU A 326 22.90 19.58 -11.84
CA LEU A 326 23.59 18.81 -10.80
C LEU A 326 24.66 19.66 -10.09
N VAL A 327 25.41 20.48 -10.84
CA VAL A 327 26.43 21.38 -10.30
C VAL A 327 25.81 22.46 -9.40
N GLU A 328 24.72 23.07 -9.85
CA GLU A 328 23.99 24.09 -9.08
C GLU A 328 23.28 23.45 -7.86
N GLY A 329 22.62 22.31 -8.04
CA GLY A 329 22.01 21.54 -6.96
C GLY A 329 23.02 21.14 -5.88
N LEU A 330 24.22 20.70 -6.26
CA LEU A 330 25.29 20.36 -5.32
C LEU A 330 25.87 21.59 -4.61
N ARG A 331 26.00 22.73 -5.29
CA ARG A 331 26.41 24.00 -4.65
C ARG A 331 25.38 24.49 -3.64
N VAL A 332 24.09 24.45 -3.98
CA VAL A 332 22.99 24.83 -3.08
C VAL A 332 22.93 23.88 -1.88
N ALA A 333 22.99 22.56 -2.10
CA ALA A 333 23.01 21.57 -1.03
C ALA A 333 24.21 21.74 -0.09
N ASN A 334 25.41 21.96 -0.66
CA ASN A 334 26.63 22.23 0.10
C ASN A 334 26.48 23.51 0.94
N GLY A 335 25.93 24.58 0.37
CA GLY A 335 25.65 25.83 1.08
C GLY A 335 24.64 25.69 2.23
N GLU A 336 23.52 24.98 2.01
CA GLU A 336 22.52 24.72 3.05
C GLU A 336 23.07 23.88 4.20
N ILE A 337 23.97 22.92 3.93
CA ILE A 337 24.63 22.11 4.96
C ILE A 337 25.69 22.95 5.69
N LEU A 338 26.59 23.64 4.97
CA LEU A 338 27.64 24.50 5.54
C LEU A 338 27.06 25.57 6.49
N ALA A 339 25.90 26.15 6.15
CA ALA A 339 25.22 27.14 6.98
C ALA A 339 24.78 26.64 8.37
N ARG A 340 24.67 25.32 8.57
CA ARG A 340 24.26 24.69 9.84
C ARG A 340 25.34 23.85 10.52
N ILE A 341 26.60 23.93 10.05
CA ILE A 341 27.69 23.10 10.57
C ILE A 341 28.01 23.31 12.06
N GLY A 342 27.60 24.43 12.65
CA GLY A 342 27.70 24.65 14.10
C GLY A 342 26.76 23.79 14.95
N GLU A 343 25.83 23.03 14.35
CA GLU A 343 24.92 22.14 15.07
C GLU A 343 25.54 20.75 15.29
N ALA A 344 25.21 20.11 16.43
CA ALA A 344 25.82 18.84 16.83
C ALA A 344 25.54 17.70 15.83
N GLY A 345 26.58 16.93 15.48
CA GLY A 345 26.50 15.80 14.54
C GLY A 345 26.55 16.19 13.05
N MET A 346 26.44 17.48 12.71
CA MET A 346 26.47 17.93 11.30
C MET A 346 27.79 17.64 10.59
N VAL A 347 28.93 17.70 11.30
CA VAL A 347 30.26 17.42 10.73
C VAL A 347 30.39 15.97 10.26
N GLU A 348 29.81 15.01 11.00
CA GLU A 348 29.83 13.59 10.63
C GLU A 348 28.95 13.30 9.42
N GLU A 349 27.72 13.82 9.40
CA GLU A 349 26.79 13.63 8.28
C GLU A 349 27.24 14.39 7.01
N TYR A 350 27.88 15.55 7.17
CA TYR A 350 28.52 16.26 6.05
C TYR A 350 29.72 15.48 5.50
N THR A 351 30.53 14.87 6.37
CA THR A 351 31.62 13.98 5.93
C THR A 351 31.06 12.82 5.10
N LYS A 352 30.03 12.11 5.59
CA LYS A 352 29.35 11.03 4.85
C LYS A 352 28.77 11.51 3.51
N PHE A 353 28.17 12.71 3.47
CA PHE A 353 27.67 13.32 2.24
C PHE A 353 28.79 13.55 1.22
N VAL A 354 29.93 14.12 1.64
CA VAL A 354 31.09 14.33 0.76
C VAL A 354 31.68 13.00 0.29
N GLU A 355 31.77 11.99 1.16
CA GLU A 355 32.22 10.64 0.79
C GLU A 355 31.33 9.98 -0.27
N GLU A 356 30.01 10.06 -0.12
CA GLU A 356 29.03 9.48 -1.05
C GLU A 356 29.15 10.11 -2.46
N TRP A 357 29.31 11.44 -2.54
CA TRP A 357 29.47 12.11 -3.83
C TRP A 357 30.87 11.96 -4.42
N CYS A 358 31.94 11.91 -3.61
CA CYS A 358 33.29 11.59 -4.13
C CYS A 358 33.37 10.18 -4.74
N GLY A 359 32.57 9.23 -4.22
CA GLY A 359 32.43 7.88 -4.77
C GLY A 359 31.58 7.75 -6.04
N LYS A 360 30.90 8.81 -6.49
CA LYS A 360 30.15 8.83 -7.76
C LYS A 360 31.01 9.36 -8.91
N ASP A 361 30.64 9.04 -10.15
CA ASP A 361 31.27 9.60 -11.35
C ASP A 361 30.80 11.05 -11.60
N ILE A 362 31.50 11.97 -10.94
CA ILE A 362 31.36 13.42 -11.08
C ILE A 362 32.70 14.00 -11.55
N ASP A 363 32.63 15.14 -12.22
CA ASP A 363 33.77 16.00 -12.53
C ASP A 363 34.72 16.21 -11.32
N ILE A 364 36.02 16.07 -11.59
CA ILE A 364 37.12 16.18 -10.63
C ILE A 364 37.10 17.56 -9.96
N ALA A 365 36.81 18.63 -10.71
CA ALA A 365 36.70 19.99 -10.18
C ALA A 365 35.58 20.12 -9.13
N LEU A 366 34.52 19.31 -9.24
CA LEU A 366 33.44 19.29 -8.25
C LEU A 366 33.82 18.49 -7.00
N LYS A 367 34.58 17.40 -7.16
CA LYS A 367 35.16 16.64 -6.04
C LYS A 367 36.16 17.50 -5.26
N GLU A 368 37.00 18.27 -5.95
CA GLU A 368 37.89 19.27 -5.35
C GLU A 368 37.11 20.34 -4.55
N TYR A 369 36.03 20.87 -5.11
CA TYR A 369 35.17 21.85 -4.43
C TYR A 369 34.55 21.30 -3.14
N LEU A 370 34.03 20.06 -3.16
CA LEU A 370 33.43 19.41 -1.98
C LEU A 370 34.48 19.08 -0.91
N VAL A 371 35.62 18.49 -1.30
CA VAL A 371 36.71 18.16 -0.35
C VAL A 371 37.42 19.42 0.17
N GLY A 372 37.54 20.46 -0.65
CA GLY A 372 38.01 21.78 -0.24
C GLY A 372 37.05 22.50 0.71
N SER A 373 35.74 22.31 0.56
CA SER A 373 34.74 22.78 1.51
C SER A 373 34.84 22.02 2.84
N LEU A 374 34.96 20.69 2.81
CA LEU A 374 35.17 19.85 4.00
C LEU A 374 36.45 20.23 4.77
N GLY A 375 37.55 20.54 4.07
CA GLY A 375 38.80 20.98 4.70
C GLY A 375 38.71 22.34 5.42
N ARG A 376 37.66 23.14 5.20
CA ARG A 376 37.43 24.43 5.89
C ARG A 376 36.56 24.28 7.15
N VAL A 377 36.07 23.09 7.45
CA VAL A 377 35.17 22.82 8.59
C VAL A 377 35.98 22.48 9.83
N SER A 378 35.81 23.26 10.90
CA SER A 378 36.36 22.94 12.21
C SER A 378 35.66 21.70 12.80
N GLY A 379 36.45 20.75 13.30
CA GLY A 379 35.96 19.50 13.89
C GLY A 379 36.01 18.27 12.97
N VAL A 380 36.35 18.42 11.69
CA VAL A 380 36.70 17.25 10.85
C VAL A 380 37.99 16.63 11.39
N VAL A 381 37.99 15.31 11.59
CA VAL A 381 39.18 14.56 12.05
C VAL A 381 40.35 14.86 11.10
N GLY A 382 41.46 15.37 11.66
CA GLY A 382 42.63 15.79 10.90
C GLY A 382 43.21 14.64 10.06
N GLY A 383 42.88 14.63 8.77
CA GLY A 383 43.29 13.58 7.83
C GLY A 383 42.16 13.05 6.94
N THR A 384 40.88 13.20 7.28
CA THR A 384 39.77 12.71 6.41
C THR A 384 39.78 13.35 5.02
N PRO A 385 39.94 14.69 4.85
CA PRO A 385 40.00 15.30 3.53
C PRO A 385 41.21 14.84 2.70
N ALA A 386 42.36 14.56 3.35
CA ALA A 386 43.56 14.06 2.68
C ALA A 386 43.36 12.62 2.18
N LYS A 387 42.79 11.74 3.01
CA LYS A 387 42.45 10.35 2.62
C LYS A 387 41.45 10.31 1.46
N LEU A 388 40.52 11.25 1.39
CA LEU A 388 39.58 11.34 0.26
C LEU A 388 40.24 11.83 -1.03
N ARG A 389 41.24 12.73 -0.94
CA ARG A 389 42.04 13.11 -2.12
C ARG A 389 42.82 11.94 -2.69
N GLU A 390 43.54 11.23 -1.81
CA GLU A 390 44.32 10.04 -2.16
C GLU A 390 43.44 8.93 -2.75
N LYS A 391 42.33 8.58 -2.08
CA LYS A 391 41.42 7.50 -2.48
C LYS A 391 40.72 7.73 -3.82
N TYR A 392 40.42 8.97 -4.18
CA TYR A 392 39.65 9.33 -5.39
C TYR A 392 40.47 10.05 -6.46
N GLY A 393 41.81 10.01 -6.38
CA GLY A 393 42.70 10.55 -7.41
C GLY A 393 42.62 12.07 -7.59
N ILE A 394 42.24 12.80 -6.54
CA ILE A 394 42.06 14.25 -6.58
C ILE A 394 43.43 14.90 -6.34
N ALA A 395 43.90 15.71 -7.28
CA ALA A 395 45.25 16.27 -7.24
C ALA A 395 45.48 17.16 -6.00
N HIS A 396 46.73 17.18 -5.54
CA HIS A 396 47.22 18.21 -4.63
C HIS A 396 47.44 19.50 -5.43
N VAL A 397 46.37 20.31 -5.57
CA VAL A 397 46.52 21.72 -5.86
C VAL A 397 46.99 22.40 -4.58
N LEU A 398 48.26 22.83 -4.59
CA LEU A 398 48.92 23.63 -3.54
C LEU A 398 48.34 25.05 -3.50
#